data_AF-A0A3A5K647-F1
#
_entry.id   AF-A0A3A5K647-F1
#
_cell.length_a   1.000
_cell.length_b   1.000
_cell.length_c   1.000
_cell.angle_alpha   90.00
_cell.angle_beta   90.00
_cell.angle_gamma   90.00
#
_symmetry.space_group_name_H-M   'P 1'
#
loop_
_entity.id
_entity.type
_entity.pdbx_description
1 polymer ?
#
loop_
_entity_poly.entity_id
_entity_poly.type
_entity_poly.pdbx_seq_one_letter_code
_entity_poly.pdbx_strand_id
1 'polypeptide(L)'
;MLNLQTLTAKARAVRGNIVAAVSTKGTRTKSPVYERDEQIKLRERIQQTQPDWVLLWWDISVITGWRTADVCNLRYSCVDWDTGKATITVAKQTKAAEARATRKGVELVRKARKDAARMDGDHVGYMAWDSATPDEIAASMTPDEQEMCFELVSRADVKRDTKQLPPGILKRLSERLERNLIDDDLVFSRSQIESNRCSSLDGSVTRQTIWKRLSTVCAWFTHHINAKLRLSAYSTRKIAAFNMMCRGGEQGLLIASEMLGHSNPAVTRTYLQLGSQAGEMQAAMALEVMA
;
A
#
# COMPACT_ATOMS: atom_id res chain seq x y z
N MET A 1 26.49 -1.75 -12.32
CA MET A 1 26.64 -3.22 -12.28
C MET A 1 25.26 -3.84 -12.18
N LEU A 2 24.95 -4.86 -12.99
CA LEU A 2 23.66 -5.56 -12.94
C LEU A 2 23.59 -6.41 -11.67
N ASN A 3 22.45 -6.40 -11.00
CA ASN A 3 22.13 -7.18 -9.79
C ASN A 3 20.61 -7.38 -9.72
N LEU A 4 20.08 -8.10 -8.74
CA LEU A 4 18.65 -8.43 -8.67
C LEU A 4 17.77 -7.18 -8.64
N GLN A 5 18.19 -6.15 -7.90
CA GLN A 5 17.43 -4.90 -7.79
C GLN A 5 17.37 -4.15 -9.12
N THR A 6 18.51 -4.01 -9.80
CA THR A 6 18.60 -3.31 -11.09
C THR A 6 17.98 -4.11 -12.22
N LEU A 7 18.04 -5.44 -12.19
CA LEU A 7 17.31 -6.34 -13.10
C LEU A 7 15.80 -6.15 -12.95
N THR A 8 15.29 -6.14 -11.71
CA THR A 8 13.87 -5.86 -11.43
C THR A 8 13.47 -4.47 -11.93
N ALA A 9 14.33 -3.47 -11.77
CA ALA A 9 14.07 -2.11 -12.24
C ALA A 9 14.01 -2.02 -13.78
N LYS A 10 14.93 -2.69 -14.49
CA LYS A 10 14.90 -2.81 -15.96
C LYS A 10 13.63 -3.52 -16.44
N ALA A 11 13.28 -4.65 -15.84
CA ALA A 11 12.07 -5.39 -16.18
C ALA A 11 10.79 -4.54 -16.04
N ARG A 12 10.73 -3.72 -14.98
CA ARG A 12 9.62 -2.78 -14.76
C ARG A 12 9.58 -1.66 -15.80
N ALA A 13 10.74 -1.15 -16.23
CA ALA A 13 10.82 -0.11 -17.23
C ALA A 13 10.27 -0.59 -18.58
N VAL A 14 10.61 -1.82 -18.99
CA VAL A 14 10.08 -2.47 -20.21
C VAL A 14 8.57 -2.66 -20.14
N ARG A 15 8.03 -3.00 -18.97
CA ARG A 15 6.58 -3.17 -18.75
C ARG A 15 5.77 -1.86 -18.89
N GLY A 16 6.39 -0.69 -18.80
CA GLY A 16 5.72 0.62 -18.96
C GLY A 16 4.88 1.10 -17.77
N ASN A 17 4.92 0.44 -16.60
CA ASN A 17 4.08 0.82 -15.47
C ASN A 17 4.70 1.91 -14.58
N ILE A 18 4.18 3.13 -14.76
CA ILE A 18 4.45 4.36 -14.01
C ILE A 18 3.77 4.29 -12.64
N VAL A 19 4.41 3.65 -11.67
CA VAL A 19 4.07 3.91 -10.26
C VAL A 19 5.33 4.26 -9.49
N ALA A 20 5.71 5.54 -9.53
CA ALA A 20 6.78 6.07 -8.71
C ALA A 20 6.35 6.03 -7.24
N ALA A 21 6.86 5.06 -6.49
CA ALA A 21 6.67 5.02 -5.04
C ALA A 21 8.04 4.90 -4.39
N VAL A 22 8.47 5.97 -3.73
CA VAL A 22 9.73 6.03 -2.99
C VAL A 22 9.58 5.20 -1.71
N SER A 23 10.41 4.17 -1.53
CA SER A 23 10.45 3.41 -0.27
C SER A 23 11.04 4.31 0.84
N THR A 24 10.32 4.45 1.96
CA THR A 24 10.81 5.18 3.14
C THR A 24 11.09 4.18 4.25
N LYS A 25 12.36 4.07 4.68
CA LYS A 25 12.74 3.37 5.92
C LYS A 25 12.20 4.15 7.12
N GLY A 26 11.45 3.49 8.00
CA GLY A 26 10.96 4.09 9.23
C GLY A 26 10.11 3.13 10.06
N THR A 27 10.68 2.59 11.12
CA THR A 27 10.03 1.80 12.17
C THR A 27 9.52 2.73 13.27
N ARG A 28 8.38 3.37 13.04
CA ARG A 28 7.66 4.09 14.10
C ARG A 28 6.20 3.65 14.04
N THR A 29 5.86 2.61 14.79
CA THR A 29 4.52 2.04 14.84
C THR A 29 3.50 3.13 15.17
N LYS A 30 2.51 3.32 14.29
CA LYS A 30 1.45 4.33 14.42
C LYS A 30 0.21 3.70 15.02
N SER A 31 -0.55 4.44 15.81
CA SER A 31 -1.73 3.88 16.48
C SER A 31 -2.98 3.99 15.58
N PRO A 32 -3.89 3.00 15.60
CA PRO A 32 -5.28 3.22 15.23
C PRO A 32 -5.94 4.23 16.19
N VAL A 33 -6.97 4.92 15.71
CA VAL A 33 -7.92 5.64 16.57
C VAL A 33 -9.15 4.76 16.66
N TYR A 34 -9.34 4.11 17.81
CA TYR A 34 -10.40 3.12 17.99
C TYR A 34 -11.74 3.81 18.19
N GLU A 35 -11.80 4.71 19.17
CA GLU A 35 -13.05 5.31 19.64
C GLU A 35 -13.72 6.16 18.56
N ARG A 36 -15.02 5.94 18.37
CA ARG A 36 -15.78 6.62 17.32
C ARG A 36 -15.81 8.14 17.52
N ASP A 37 -15.96 8.59 18.75
CA ASP A 37 -15.97 10.01 19.11
C ASP A 37 -14.62 10.68 18.84
N GLU A 38 -13.52 9.97 19.10
CA GLU A 38 -12.18 10.46 18.76
C GLU A 38 -11.99 10.58 17.23
N GLN A 39 -12.49 9.61 16.46
CA GLN A 39 -12.47 9.69 15.00
C GLN A 39 -13.29 10.88 14.47
N ILE A 40 -14.44 11.17 15.07
CA ILE A 40 -15.31 12.31 14.72
C ILE A 40 -14.56 13.63 14.98
N LYS A 41 -14.04 13.82 16.20
CA LYS A 41 -13.26 15.02 16.58
C LYS A 41 -12.07 15.26 15.65
N LEU A 42 -11.39 14.18 15.24
CA LEU A 42 -10.27 14.27 14.31
C LEU A 42 -10.72 14.75 12.93
N ARG A 43 -11.84 14.22 12.41
CA ARG A 43 -12.42 14.66 11.14
C ARG A 43 -12.89 16.10 11.20
N GLU A 44 -13.58 16.50 12.26
CA GLU A 44 -14.04 17.88 12.49
C GLU A 44 -12.87 18.86 12.52
N ARG A 45 -11.78 18.50 13.21
CA ARG A 45 -10.58 19.34 13.24
C ARG A 45 -9.97 19.52 11.85
N ILE A 46 -9.96 18.48 11.01
CA ILE A 46 -9.51 18.58 9.62
C ILE A 46 -10.42 19.52 8.85
N GLN A 47 -11.74 19.35 8.96
CA GLN A 47 -12.71 20.21 8.29
C GLN A 47 -12.56 21.69 8.69
N GLN A 48 -12.26 21.98 9.95
CA GLN A 48 -12.13 23.35 10.46
C GLN A 48 -10.79 24.02 10.10
N THR A 49 -9.72 23.24 9.90
CA THR A 49 -8.36 23.80 9.83
C THR A 49 -7.60 23.47 8.56
N GLN A 50 -8.08 22.53 7.76
CA GLN A 50 -7.43 22.10 6.53
C GLN A 50 -8.29 22.43 5.31
N PRO A 51 -7.66 22.56 4.14
CA PRO A 51 -8.39 22.76 2.89
C PRO A 51 -9.32 21.59 2.56
N ASP A 52 -10.40 21.86 1.83
CA ASP A 52 -11.41 20.86 1.46
C ASP A 52 -10.85 19.61 0.79
N TRP A 53 -9.80 19.75 -0.01
CA TRP A 53 -9.16 18.62 -0.68
C TRP A 53 -8.46 17.68 0.31
N VAL A 54 -7.95 18.19 1.44
CA VAL A 54 -7.37 17.37 2.52
C VAL A 54 -8.46 16.59 3.23
N LEU A 55 -9.61 17.21 3.48
CA LEU A 55 -10.77 16.52 4.05
C LEU A 55 -11.29 15.44 3.09
N LEU A 56 -11.33 15.71 1.78
CA LEU A 56 -11.72 14.71 0.77
C LEU A 56 -10.75 13.53 0.76
N TRP A 57 -9.44 13.82 0.76
CA TRP A 57 -8.39 12.81 0.86
C TRP A 57 -8.55 11.97 2.13
N TRP A 58 -8.84 12.61 3.27
CA TRP A 58 -9.05 11.94 4.55
C TRP A 58 -10.23 10.97 4.51
N ASP A 59 -11.39 11.46 4.04
CA ASP A 59 -12.63 10.69 3.97
C ASP A 59 -12.45 9.46 3.06
N ILE A 60 -11.85 9.65 1.87
CA ILE A 60 -11.52 8.53 0.96
C ILE A 60 -10.57 7.54 1.65
N SER A 61 -9.52 8.01 2.31
CA SER A 61 -8.53 7.12 2.95
C SER A 61 -9.12 6.30 4.10
N VAL A 62 -10.02 6.88 4.90
CA VAL A 62 -10.68 6.19 6.02
C VAL A 62 -11.73 5.18 5.56
N ILE A 63 -12.41 5.42 4.43
CA ILE A 63 -13.43 4.51 3.92
C ILE A 63 -12.82 3.37 3.12
N THR A 64 -11.84 3.66 2.26
CA THR A 64 -11.22 2.65 1.38
C THR A 64 -10.16 1.82 2.09
N GLY A 65 -9.53 2.40 3.12
CA GLY A 65 -8.34 1.82 3.74
C GLY A 65 -7.13 1.78 2.80
N TRP A 66 -7.14 2.49 1.66
CA TRP A 66 -5.98 2.55 0.76
C TRP A 66 -4.77 3.20 1.43
N ARG A 67 -3.56 2.87 0.96
CA ARG A 67 -2.35 3.51 1.50
C ARG A 67 -2.33 4.96 1.09
N THR A 68 -1.64 5.79 1.87
CA THR A 68 -1.54 7.23 1.60
C THR A 68 -1.15 7.54 0.16
N ALA A 69 -0.14 6.84 -0.38
CA ALA A 69 0.30 7.04 -1.76
C ALA A 69 -0.75 6.59 -2.79
N ASP A 70 -1.50 5.53 -2.52
CA ASP A 70 -2.53 5.02 -3.44
C ASP A 70 -3.68 6.05 -3.53
N VAL A 71 -4.11 6.63 -2.40
CA VAL A 71 -5.12 7.70 -2.38
C VAL A 71 -4.61 8.97 -3.07
N CYS A 72 -3.34 9.35 -2.84
CA CYS A 72 -2.73 10.49 -3.52
C CYS A 72 -2.76 10.34 -5.05
N ASN A 73 -2.56 9.12 -5.57
CA ASN A 73 -2.53 8.82 -6.99
C ASN A 73 -3.91 8.44 -7.55
N LEU A 74 -5.01 8.69 -6.81
CA LEU A 74 -6.35 8.43 -7.30
C LEU A 74 -6.61 9.26 -8.55
N ARG A 75 -7.14 8.59 -9.58
CA ARG A 75 -7.53 9.19 -10.84
C ARG A 75 -9.05 9.26 -10.98
N TYR A 76 -9.53 10.22 -11.77
CA TYR A 76 -10.96 10.30 -12.09
C TYR A 76 -11.40 9.11 -12.95
N SER A 77 -10.55 8.67 -13.88
CA SER A 77 -10.74 7.46 -14.70
C SER A 77 -10.82 6.16 -13.90
N CYS A 78 -10.38 6.15 -12.64
CA CYS A 78 -10.53 4.99 -11.75
C CYS A 78 -11.94 4.87 -11.16
N VAL A 79 -12.79 5.89 -11.30
CA VAL A 79 -14.13 5.94 -10.73
C VAL A 79 -15.15 5.59 -11.79
N ASP A 80 -15.90 4.52 -11.55
CA ASP A 80 -17.15 4.24 -12.24
C ASP A 80 -18.24 5.11 -11.58
N TRP A 81 -18.68 6.14 -12.30
CA TRP A 81 -19.63 7.14 -11.80
C TRP A 81 -21.05 6.61 -11.69
N ASP A 82 -21.39 5.57 -12.45
CA ASP A 82 -22.72 4.96 -12.45
C ASP A 82 -22.87 4.03 -11.24
N THR A 83 -21.85 3.20 -10.97
CA THR A 83 -21.89 2.25 -9.84
C THR A 83 -21.33 2.84 -8.54
N GLY A 84 -20.59 3.93 -8.63
CA GLY A 84 -19.87 4.54 -7.50
C GLY A 84 -18.68 3.73 -7.01
N LYS A 85 -18.23 2.74 -7.79
CA LYS A 85 -17.04 1.93 -7.47
C LYS A 85 -15.79 2.62 -7.97
N ALA A 86 -14.74 2.59 -7.17
CA ALA A 86 -13.42 3.05 -7.57
C ALA A 86 -12.42 1.89 -7.56
N THR A 87 -11.71 1.70 -8.67
CA THR A 87 -10.73 0.62 -8.84
C THR A 87 -9.34 1.20 -9.09
N ILE A 88 -8.41 0.91 -8.18
CA ILE A 88 -7.01 1.33 -8.29
C ILE A 88 -6.08 0.16 -8.61
N THR A 89 -4.92 0.48 -9.16
CA THR A 89 -3.78 -0.44 -9.14
C THR A 89 -3.00 -0.27 -7.84
N VAL A 90 -2.88 -1.33 -7.04
CA VAL A 90 -2.22 -1.28 -5.73
C VAL A 90 -0.70 -1.34 -5.91
N ALA A 91 -0.06 -0.16 -5.83
CA ALA A 91 1.36 0.03 -6.10
C ALA A 91 2.28 -0.99 -5.39
N LYS A 92 2.09 -1.15 -4.08
CA LYS A 92 2.95 -2.00 -3.24
C LYS A 92 2.82 -3.47 -3.60
N GLN A 93 1.60 -3.95 -3.85
CA GLN A 93 1.33 -5.36 -4.10
C GLN A 93 1.73 -5.76 -5.52
N THR A 94 1.49 -4.89 -6.51
CA THR A 94 1.97 -5.08 -7.88
C THR A 94 3.51 -5.15 -7.92
N LYS A 95 4.21 -4.22 -7.25
CA LYS A 95 5.68 -4.28 -7.14
C LYS A 95 6.20 -5.53 -6.46
N ALA A 96 5.49 -6.05 -5.46
CA ALA A 96 5.83 -7.30 -4.80
C ALA A 96 5.60 -8.52 -5.73
N ALA A 97 4.57 -8.50 -6.56
CA ALA A 97 4.35 -9.53 -7.59
C ALA A 97 5.49 -9.53 -8.62
N GLU A 98 5.89 -8.35 -9.12
CA GLU A 98 7.01 -8.19 -10.06
C GLU A 98 8.35 -8.65 -9.47
N ALA A 99 8.63 -8.30 -8.22
CA ALA A 99 9.84 -8.73 -7.54
C ALA A 99 9.88 -10.27 -7.36
N ARG A 100 8.73 -10.90 -7.08
CA ARG A 100 8.61 -12.36 -7.02
C ARG A 100 8.79 -13.00 -8.39
N ALA A 101 8.25 -12.41 -9.46
CA ALA A 101 8.45 -12.88 -10.83
C ALA A 101 9.93 -12.79 -11.24
N THR A 102 10.61 -11.68 -10.90
CA THR A 102 12.05 -11.53 -11.16
C THR A 102 12.86 -12.60 -10.43
N ARG A 103 12.58 -12.85 -9.15
CA ARG A 103 13.23 -13.93 -8.39
C ARG A 103 12.98 -15.30 -9.02
N LYS A 104 11.76 -15.57 -9.48
CA LYS A 104 11.45 -16.81 -10.20
C LYS A 104 12.30 -16.96 -11.46
N GLY A 105 12.48 -15.90 -12.24
CA GLY A 105 13.36 -15.90 -13.41
C GLY A 105 14.82 -16.24 -13.05
N VAL A 106 15.35 -15.62 -12.00
CA VAL A 106 16.69 -15.90 -11.48
C VAL A 106 16.85 -17.37 -11.04
N GLU A 107 15.86 -17.93 -10.36
CA GLU A 107 15.88 -19.35 -9.97
C GLU A 107 15.81 -20.30 -11.17
N LEU A 108 15.07 -19.94 -12.23
CA LEU A 108 15.04 -20.72 -13.47
C LEU A 108 16.39 -20.71 -14.18
N VAL A 109 17.07 -19.56 -14.21
CA VAL A 109 18.44 -19.47 -14.74
C VAL A 109 19.42 -20.30 -13.91
N ARG A 110 19.36 -20.20 -12.58
CA ARG A 110 20.17 -21.06 -11.69
C ARG A 110 19.97 -22.53 -12.06
N LYS A 111 18.70 -22.96 -12.16
CA LYS A 111 18.36 -24.35 -12.49
C LYS A 111 18.90 -24.75 -13.85
N ALA A 112 18.71 -23.94 -14.88
CA ALA A 112 19.19 -24.23 -16.23
C ALA A 112 20.71 -24.39 -16.29
N ARG A 113 21.46 -23.51 -15.62
CA ARG A 113 22.93 -23.58 -15.55
C ARG A 113 23.43 -24.78 -14.75
N LYS A 114 22.75 -25.12 -13.65
CA LYS A 114 23.01 -26.37 -12.91
C LYS A 114 22.75 -27.61 -13.77
N ASP A 115 21.64 -27.62 -14.51
CA ASP A 115 21.28 -28.74 -15.39
C ASP A 115 22.31 -28.90 -16.52
N ALA A 116 22.79 -27.79 -17.12
CA ALA A 116 23.85 -27.79 -18.12
C ALA A 116 25.18 -28.34 -17.55
N ALA A 117 25.65 -27.81 -16.42
CA ALA A 117 26.88 -28.30 -15.76
C ALA A 117 26.78 -29.79 -15.40
N ARG A 118 25.60 -30.26 -14.98
CA ARG A 118 25.35 -31.68 -14.73
C ARG A 118 25.43 -32.52 -16.00
N MET A 119 24.87 -32.05 -17.12
CA MET A 119 24.93 -32.75 -18.42
C MET A 119 26.36 -32.85 -18.96
N ASP A 120 27.18 -31.82 -18.69
CA ASP A 120 28.58 -31.76 -19.11
C ASP A 120 29.53 -32.51 -18.16
N GLY A 121 29.02 -33.08 -17.06
CA GLY A 121 29.84 -33.72 -16.02
C GLY A 121 30.69 -32.76 -15.20
N ASP A 122 30.42 -31.45 -15.28
CA ASP A 122 31.12 -30.40 -14.53
C ASP A 122 30.53 -30.27 -13.10
N HIS A 123 31.06 -31.08 -12.19
CA HIS A 123 30.69 -31.04 -10.79
C HIS A 123 31.07 -29.73 -10.08
N VAL A 124 32.14 -29.06 -10.53
CA VAL A 124 32.59 -27.79 -9.93
C VAL A 124 31.64 -26.67 -10.32
N GLY A 125 31.30 -26.57 -11.61
CA GLY A 125 30.31 -25.62 -12.12
C GLY A 125 28.93 -25.83 -11.50
N TYR A 126 28.50 -27.08 -11.30
CA TYR A 126 27.25 -27.37 -10.60
C TYR A 126 27.23 -26.77 -9.19
N MET A 127 28.28 -26.99 -8.40
CA MET A 127 28.38 -26.48 -7.02
C MET A 127 28.52 -24.96 -6.97
N ALA A 128 29.21 -24.37 -7.94
CA ALA A 128 29.29 -22.91 -8.09
C ALA A 128 27.90 -22.29 -8.29
N TRP A 129 27.08 -22.86 -9.18
CA TRP A 129 25.71 -22.36 -9.39
C TRP A 129 24.74 -22.66 -8.26
N ASP A 130 24.94 -23.78 -7.54
CA ASP A 130 24.13 -24.12 -6.38
C ASP A 130 24.33 -23.14 -5.22
N SER A 131 25.57 -22.70 -5.01
CA SER A 131 25.93 -21.75 -3.96
C SER A 131 25.78 -20.27 -4.35
N ALA A 132 25.71 -19.96 -5.65
CA ALA A 132 25.58 -18.60 -6.16
C ALA A 132 24.32 -17.89 -5.63
N THR A 133 24.49 -16.66 -5.15
CA THR A 133 23.41 -15.79 -4.68
C THR A 133 22.55 -15.28 -5.85
N PRO A 134 21.31 -14.82 -5.59
CA PRO A 134 20.48 -14.21 -6.62
C PRO A 134 21.11 -12.99 -7.30
N ASP A 135 21.96 -12.24 -6.58
CA ASP A 135 22.65 -11.08 -7.15
C ASP A 135 23.79 -11.50 -8.09
N GLU A 136 24.54 -12.55 -7.76
CA GLU A 136 25.61 -13.11 -8.61
C GLU A 136 25.05 -13.72 -9.90
N ILE A 137 23.92 -14.42 -9.79
CA ILE A 137 23.23 -14.96 -10.97
C ILE A 137 22.74 -13.81 -11.84
N ALA A 138 22.04 -12.83 -11.26
CA ALA A 138 21.56 -11.66 -12.00
C ALA A 138 22.70 -10.87 -12.66
N ALA A 139 23.85 -10.74 -12.00
CA ALA A 139 25.02 -10.04 -12.53
C ALA A 139 25.65 -10.74 -13.74
N SER A 140 25.54 -12.07 -13.81
CA SER A 140 26.13 -12.90 -14.86
C SER A 140 25.14 -13.33 -15.96
N MET A 141 23.89 -12.84 -15.93
CA MET A 141 22.86 -13.21 -16.91
C MET A 141 23.18 -12.72 -18.32
N THR A 142 23.01 -13.61 -19.31
CA THR A 142 23.03 -13.27 -20.73
C THR A 142 21.80 -12.42 -21.12
N PRO A 143 21.80 -11.76 -22.29
CA PRO A 143 20.62 -11.03 -22.78
C PRO A 143 19.35 -11.89 -22.86
N ASP A 144 19.46 -13.14 -23.34
CA ASP A 144 18.30 -14.03 -23.47
C ASP A 144 17.73 -14.45 -22.11
N GLU A 145 18.61 -14.70 -21.14
CA GLU A 145 18.21 -14.98 -19.75
C GLU A 145 17.54 -13.77 -19.08
N GLN A 146 17.99 -12.55 -19.41
CA GLN A 146 17.35 -11.31 -18.97
C GLN A 146 15.97 -11.16 -19.62
N GLU A 147 15.84 -11.44 -20.91
CA GLU A 147 14.57 -11.34 -21.64
C GLU A 147 13.52 -12.32 -21.07
N MET A 148 13.91 -13.55 -20.77
CA MET A 148 13.04 -14.50 -20.05
C MET A 148 12.55 -13.94 -18.71
N CYS A 149 13.42 -13.26 -17.95
CA CYS A 149 13.00 -12.60 -16.71
C CYS A 149 12.02 -11.46 -16.97
N PHE A 150 12.21 -10.69 -18.04
CA PHE A 150 11.33 -9.58 -18.42
C PHE A 150 9.95 -10.09 -18.83
N GLU A 151 9.89 -11.20 -19.57
CA GLU A 151 8.64 -11.87 -19.93
C GLU A 151 7.87 -12.36 -18.68
N LEU A 152 8.55 -12.93 -17.70
CA LEU A 152 7.91 -13.33 -16.44
C LEU A 152 7.36 -12.12 -15.67
N VAL A 153 8.07 -10.99 -15.68
CA VAL A 153 7.62 -9.75 -15.02
C VAL A 153 6.47 -9.10 -15.78
N SER A 154 6.46 -9.13 -17.11
CA SER A 154 5.36 -8.58 -17.92
C SER A 154 4.05 -9.33 -17.66
N ARG A 155 4.13 -10.66 -17.48
CA ARG A 155 3.01 -11.54 -17.11
C ARG A 155 2.64 -11.51 -15.62
N ALA A 156 3.42 -10.84 -14.76
CA ALA A 156 3.13 -10.80 -13.34
C ALA A 156 1.83 -10.04 -13.03
N ASP A 157 0.97 -10.59 -12.18
CA ASP A 157 -0.32 -9.98 -11.84
C ASP A 157 -0.25 -8.49 -11.47
N VAL A 158 -1.08 -7.69 -12.13
CA VAL A 158 -1.42 -6.34 -11.66
C VAL A 158 -2.47 -6.47 -10.58
N LYS A 159 -2.12 -6.13 -9.34
CA LYS A 159 -3.06 -6.19 -8.23
C LYS A 159 -3.97 -4.97 -8.27
N ARG A 160 -5.26 -5.22 -8.44
CA ARG A 160 -6.32 -4.21 -8.41
C ARG A 160 -7.10 -4.30 -7.11
N ASP A 161 -7.54 -3.17 -6.61
CA ASP A 161 -8.43 -3.09 -5.44
C ASP A 161 -9.61 -2.19 -5.78
N THR A 162 -10.81 -2.72 -5.61
CA THR A 162 -12.08 -2.06 -5.94
C THR A 162 -12.84 -1.79 -4.64
N LYS A 163 -13.23 -0.54 -4.42
CA LYS A 163 -13.98 -0.11 -3.23
C LYS A 163 -15.21 0.71 -3.63
N GLN A 164 -16.28 0.58 -2.86
CA GLN A 164 -17.45 1.44 -3.01
C GLN A 164 -17.18 2.81 -2.39
N LEU A 165 -17.43 3.88 -3.15
CA LEU A 165 -17.41 5.25 -2.62
C LEU A 165 -18.83 5.68 -2.23
N PRO A 166 -18.99 6.37 -1.08
CA PRO A 166 -20.28 6.95 -0.70
C PRO A 166 -20.73 8.07 -1.66
N PRO A 167 -22.04 8.28 -1.83
CA PRO A 167 -22.58 9.34 -2.70
C PRO A 167 -22.03 10.74 -2.39
N GLY A 168 -21.83 11.07 -1.11
CA GLY A 168 -21.26 12.36 -0.71
C GLY A 168 -19.80 12.56 -1.15
N ILE A 169 -19.01 11.48 -1.26
CA ILE A 169 -17.65 11.56 -1.83
C ILE A 169 -17.73 11.70 -3.35
N LEU A 170 -18.60 10.95 -4.02
CA LEU A 170 -18.79 11.03 -5.48
C LEU A 170 -19.18 12.45 -5.89
N LYS A 171 -20.14 13.07 -5.18
CA LYS A 171 -20.52 14.47 -5.41
C LYS A 171 -19.33 15.41 -5.32
N ARG A 172 -18.53 15.31 -4.24
CA ARG A 172 -17.34 16.15 -4.04
C ARG A 172 -16.25 15.90 -5.10
N LEU A 173 -16.14 14.68 -5.60
CA LEU A 173 -15.23 14.35 -6.70
C LEU A 173 -15.71 15.01 -8.00
N SER A 174 -17.00 14.94 -8.32
CA SER A 174 -17.59 15.60 -9.51
C SER A 174 -17.39 17.11 -9.46
N GLU A 175 -17.78 17.75 -8.36
CA GLU A 175 -17.61 19.20 -8.17
C GLU A 175 -16.14 19.65 -8.26
N ARG A 176 -15.21 18.76 -7.91
CA ARG A 176 -13.78 19.02 -8.07
C ARG A 176 -13.33 18.83 -9.52
N LEU A 177 -13.84 17.82 -10.22
CA LEU A 177 -13.57 17.57 -11.64
C LEU A 177 -14.05 18.72 -12.51
N GLU A 178 -15.24 19.27 -12.23
CA GLU A 178 -15.78 20.43 -12.94
C GLU A 178 -14.91 21.69 -12.79
N ARG A 179 -14.20 21.81 -11.66
CA ARG A 179 -13.25 22.89 -11.38
C ARG A 179 -11.82 22.53 -11.77
N ASN A 180 -11.59 21.34 -12.33
CA ASN A 180 -10.27 20.86 -12.69
C ASN A 180 -9.81 21.56 -13.97
N LEU A 181 -8.85 22.47 -13.84
CA LEU A 181 -8.27 23.21 -14.98
C LEU A 181 -7.12 22.47 -15.66
N ILE A 182 -6.77 21.26 -15.20
CA ILE A 182 -5.59 20.52 -15.63
C ILE A 182 -6.01 19.12 -16.09
N ASP A 183 -5.70 18.80 -17.33
CA ASP A 183 -6.00 17.48 -17.91
C ASP A 183 -4.91 16.45 -17.59
N ASP A 184 -4.76 16.12 -16.30
CA ASP A 184 -3.82 15.09 -15.82
C ASP A 184 -4.51 13.86 -15.21
N ASP A 185 -5.85 13.86 -15.23
CA ASP A 185 -6.74 12.84 -14.68
C ASP A 185 -6.53 12.58 -13.17
N LEU A 186 -5.80 13.42 -12.44
CA LEU A 186 -5.52 13.23 -11.01
C LEU A 186 -6.54 13.96 -10.14
N VAL A 187 -7.13 13.24 -9.18
CA VAL A 187 -7.99 13.86 -8.16
C VAL A 187 -7.19 14.82 -7.27
N PHE A 188 -5.96 14.43 -6.92
CA PHE A 188 -5.08 15.20 -6.05
C PHE A 188 -3.82 15.62 -6.79
N SER A 189 -3.98 16.41 -7.84
CA SER A 189 -2.86 17.00 -8.57
C SER A 189 -2.11 18.06 -7.76
N ARG A 190 -0.78 18.11 -7.91
CA ARG A 190 0.07 19.15 -7.29
C ARG A 190 -0.21 20.53 -7.85
N SER A 191 -0.51 20.62 -9.14
CA SER A 191 -0.81 21.90 -9.82
C SER A 191 -2.08 22.57 -9.30
N GLN A 192 -2.93 21.81 -8.62
CA GLN A 192 -4.25 22.25 -8.17
C GLN A 192 -4.37 22.44 -6.66
N ILE A 193 -3.28 22.27 -5.92
CA ILE A 193 -3.27 22.49 -4.47
C ILE A 193 -2.57 23.81 -4.12
N GLU A 194 -3.39 24.78 -3.68
CA GLU A 194 -3.04 25.97 -2.90
C GLU A 194 -1.65 26.58 -3.14
N SER A 195 -1.44 27.14 -4.34
CA SER A 195 -0.64 28.34 -4.63
C SER A 195 -0.47 28.46 -6.14
N ASN A 196 -0.51 29.67 -6.71
CA ASN A 196 -0.12 29.89 -8.11
C ASN A 196 1.30 29.37 -8.41
N ARG A 197 2.17 29.28 -7.39
CA ARG A 197 3.53 28.69 -7.51
C ARG A 197 3.52 27.18 -7.75
N CYS A 198 2.41 26.50 -7.46
CA CYS A 198 2.26 25.08 -7.69
C CYS A 198 1.78 24.78 -9.11
N SER A 199 1.25 25.76 -9.86
CA SER A 199 0.59 25.56 -11.16
C SER A 199 1.42 24.80 -12.19
N SER A 200 2.76 24.92 -12.14
CA SER A 200 3.69 24.23 -13.04
C SER A 200 4.22 22.90 -12.48
N LEU A 201 3.67 22.40 -11.36
CA LEU A 201 4.12 21.16 -10.74
C LEU A 201 3.31 19.98 -11.25
N ASP A 202 4.01 19.04 -11.88
CA ASP A 202 3.40 17.81 -12.37
C ASP A 202 3.17 16.76 -11.28
N GLY A 203 2.14 15.94 -11.51
CA GLY A 203 1.87 14.72 -10.79
C GLY A 203 1.09 14.90 -9.48
N SER A 204 0.89 13.79 -8.78
CA SER A 204 0.06 13.74 -7.57
C SER A 204 0.72 14.39 -6.35
N VAL A 205 -0.08 14.90 -5.42
CA VAL A 205 0.40 15.30 -4.08
C VAL A 205 1.17 14.17 -3.40
N THR A 206 2.26 14.51 -2.71
CA THR A 206 3.11 13.49 -2.09
C THR A 206 2.63 13.12 -0.70
N ARG A 207 3.07 11.95 -0.18
CA ARG A 207 2.84 11.57 1.23
C ARG A 207 3.35 12.63 2.21
N GLN A 208 4.44 13.30 1.88
CA GLN A 208 5.01 14.40 2.66
C GLN A 208 4.09 15.61 2.67
N THR A 209 3.43 15.90 1.54
CA THR A 209 2.43 16.96 1.44
C THR A 209 1.25 16.69 2.38
N ILE A 210 0.72 15.46 2.35
CA ILE A 210 -0.32 15.03 3.29
C ILE A 210 0.15 15.12 4.74
N TRP A 211 1.36 14.63 5.05
CA TRP A 211 1.90 14.70 6.40
C TRP A 211 2.05 16.13 6.89
N LYS A 212 2.53 17.06 6.05
CA LYS A 212 2.67 18.47 6.41
C LYS A 212 1.32 19.11 6.78
N ARG A 213 0.24 18.71 6.12
CA ARG A 213 -1.13 19.18 6.42
C ARG A 213 -1.67 18.53 7.70
N LEU A 214 -1.49 17.23 7.87
CA LEU A 214 -2.04 16.49 9.00
C LEU A 214 -1.19 16.58 10.27
N SER A 215 0.08 16.99 10.21
CA SER A 215 0.97 16.98 11.37
C SER A 215 0.49 17.88 12.50
N THR A 216 -0.05 19.05 12.18
CA THR A 216 -0.61 20.00 13.16
C THR A 216 -1.90 19.47 13.78
N VAL A 217 -2.76 18.84 12.98
CA VAL A 217 -3.97 18.15 13.45
C VAL A 217 -3.61 16.98 14.38
N CYS A 218 -2.62 16.18 14.00
CA CYS A 218 -2.13 15.06 14.82
C CYS A 218 -1.52 15.57 16.15
N ALA A 219 -0.76 16.67 16.12
CA ALA A 219 -0.21 17.27 17.32
C ALA A 219 -1.33 17.75 18.25
N TRP A 220 -2.31 18.48 17.73
CA TRP A 220 -3.50 18.90 18.47
C TRP A 220 -4.22 17.70 19.10
N PHE A 221 -4.46 16.63 18.34
CA PHE A 221 -5.15 15.44 18.83
C PHE A 221 -4.39 14.80 20.00
N THR A 222 -3.06 14.66 19.89
CA THR A 222 -2.24 14.12 20.98
C THR A 222 -2.23 15.03 22.20
N HIS A 223 -2.34 16.36 22.05
CA HIS A 223 -2.33 17.27 23.21
C HIS A 223 -3.69 17.38 23.91
N HIS A 224 -4.79 17.32 23.16
CA HIS A 224 -6.11 17.67 23.68
C HIS A 224 -7.09 16.51 23.76
N ILE A 225 -6.87 15.44 23.00
CA ILE A 225 -7.80 14.31 22.91
C ILE A 225 -7.19 13.06 23.53
N ASN A 226 -6.06 12.59 23.00
CA ASN A 226 -5.46 11.34 23.46
C ASN A 226 -3.93 11.34 23.30
N ALA A 227 -3.25 11.64 24.40
CA ALA A 227 -1.79 11.71 24.47
C ALA A 227 -1.07 10.37 24.26
N LYS A 228 -1.78 9.24 24.40
CA LYS A 228 -1.21 7.89 24.24
C LYS A 228 -1.07 7.50 22.76
N LEU A 229 -1.84 8.12 21.86
CA LEU A 229 -1.87 7.74 20.45
C LEU A 229 -0.83 8.50 19.64
N ARG A 230 -0.09 7.73 18.81
CA ARG A 230 0.88 8.29 17.87
C ARG A 230 0.33 8.24 16.45
N LEU A 231 -0.13 9.39 15.96
CA LEU A 231 -0.81 9.47 14.68
C LEU A 231 0.11 9.78 13.49
N SER A 232 -0.43 9.52 12.30
CA SER A 232 0.08 10.00 11.00
C SER A 232 -0.98 9.84 9.92
N ALA A 233 -0.68 10.25 8.69
CA ALA A 233 -1.47 9.91 7.51
C ALA A 233 -1.68 8.39 7.32
N TYR A 234 -0.84 7.54 7.92
CA TYR A 234 -1.01 6.09 7.89
C TYR A 234 -2.07 5.57 8.89
N SER A 235 -2.45 6.39 9.88
CA SER A 235 -3.47 6.03 10.87
C SER A 235 -4.86 5.92 10.23
N THR A 236 -5.15 6.63 9.13
CA THR A 236 -6.43 6.51 8.39
C THR A 236 -6.70 5.07 7.93
N ARG A 237 -5.68 4.39 7.40
CA ARG A 237 -5.78 2.98 7.00
C ARG A 237 -6.02 2.05 8.19
N LYS A 238 -5.50 2.39 9.37
CA LYS A 238 -5.76 1.64 10.60
C LYS A 238 -7.19 1.85 11.10
N ILE A 239 -7.67 3.10 11.04
CA ILE A 239 -9.07 3.45 11.35
C ILE A 239 -10.02 2.67 10.43
N ALA A 240 -9.76 2.66 9.11
CA ALA A 240 -10.55 1.91 8.14
C ALA A 240 -10.67 0.42 8.51
N ALA A 241 -9.53 -0.20 8.81
CA ALA A 241 -9.45 -1.61 9.16
C ALA A 241 -10.15 -1.93 10.48
N PHE A 242 -10.00 -1.08 11.49
CA PHE A 242 -10.70 -1.23 12.76
C PHE A 242 -12.21 -1.10 12.58
N ASN A 243 -12.66 -0.08 11.84
CA ASN A 243 -14.08 0.12 11.56
C ASN A 243 -14.70 -1.06 10.79
N MET A 244 -13.97 -1.65 9.84
CA MET A 244 -14.41 -2.87 9.16
C MET A 244 -14.43 -4.09 10.09
N MET A 245 -13.43 -4.22 10.97
CA MET A 245 -13.40 -5.29 11.95
C MET A 245 -14.61 -5.22 12.87
N CYS A 246 -14.91 -4.05 13.45
CA CYS A 246 -16.07 -3.89 14.32
C CYS A 246 -17.40 -4.21 13.61
N ARG A 247 -17.54 -3.81 12.34
CA ARG A 247 -18.75 -4.10 11.56
C ARG A 247 -18.90 -5.57 11.16
N GLY A 248 -17.78 -6.28 11.01
CA GLY A 248 -17.78 -7.69 10.62
C GLY A 248 -18.04 -8.67 11.77
N GLY A 249 -18.22 -8.19 13.00
CA GLY A 249 -18.49 -9.03 14.17
C GLY A 249 -17.42 -10.10 14.38
N GLU A 250 -17.85 -11.35 14.55
CA GLU A 250 -16.98 -12.50 14.78
C GLU A 250 -15.95 -12.73 13.65
N GLN A 251 -16.32 -12.45 12.40
CA GLN A 251 -15.41 -12.55 11.25
C GLN A 251 -14.67 -11.24 10.95
N GLY A 252 -14.84 -10.22 11.78
CA GLY A 252 -14.34 -8.88 11.54
C GLY A 252 -12.85 -8.81 11.21
N LEU A 253 -12.02 -9.57 11.93
CA LEU A 253 -10.58 -9.57 11.70
C LEU A 253 -10.20 -10.14 10.32
N LEU A 254 -10.92 -11.17 9.88
CA LEU A 254 -10.74 -11.77 8.56
C LEU A 254 -11.17 -10.80 7.47
N ILE A 255 -12.35 -10.20 7.60
CA ILE A 255 -12.90 -9.20 6.67
C ILE A 255 -11.97 -7.99 6.55
N ALA A 256 -11.47 -7.47 7.67
CA ALA A 256 -10.50 -6.38 7.67
C ALA A 256 -9.17 -6.78 7.00
N SER A 257 -8.73 -8.03 7.19
CA SER A 257 -7.54 -8.57 6.53
C SER A 257 -7.69 -8.62 5.02
N GLU A 258 -8.84 -9.11 4.54
CA GLU A 258 -9.18 -9.17 3.12
C GLU A 258 -9.27 -7.77 2.51
N MET A 259 -9.99 -6.85 3.17
CA MET A 259 -10.11 -5.46 2.72
C MET A 259 -8.75 -4.78 2.54
N LEU A 260 -7.80 -5.05 3.45
CA LEU A 260 -6.44 -4.50 3.38
C LEU A 260 -5.53 -5.25 2.40
N GLY A 261 -5.90 -6.44 1.95
CA GLY A 261 -5.05 -7.35 1.20
C GLY A 261 -3.82 -7.81 1.99
N HIS A 262 -4.01 -8.10 3.29
CA HIS A 262 -3.01 -8.77 4.12
C HIS A 262 -3.08 -10.29 3.90
N SER A 263 -1.93 -10.95 3.86
CA SER A 263 -1.84 -12.39 3.55
C SER A 263 -2.39 -13.30 4.65
N ASN A 264 -2.56 -12.79 5.88
CA ASN A 264 -3.06 -13.54 7.02
C ASN A 264 -3.67 -12.56 8.05
N PRO A 265 -4.83 -12.86 8.67
CA PRO A 265 -5.42 -12.11 9.79
C PRO A 265 -4.48 -11.80 10.95
N ALA A 266 -3.47 -12.64 11.22
CA ALA A 266 -2.45 -12.38 12.25
C ALA A 266 -1.68 -11.07 11.98
N VAL A 267 -1.39 -10.77 10.70
CA VAL A 267 -0.76 -9.51 10.31
C VAL A 267 -1.68 -8.35 10.66
N THR A 268 -2.99 -8.48 10.40
CA THR A 268 -4.01 -7.47 10.71
C THR A 268 -4.17 -7.29 12.22
N ARG A 269 -4.07 -8.36 13.02
CA ARG A 269 -4.09 -8.30 14.49
C ARG A 269 -2.95 -7.45 15.04
N THR A 270 -1.70 -7.76 14.64
CA THR A 270 -0.53 -6.95 15.01
C THR A 270 -0.63 -5.54 14.46
N TYR A 271 -1.15 -5.39 13.24
CA TYR A 271 -1.35 -4.10 12.58
C TYR A 271 -2.31 -3.20 13.37
N LEU A 272 -3.38 -3.77 13.92
CA LEU A 272 -4.35 -3.10 14.77
C LEU A 272 -3.94 -3.09 16.24
N GLN A 273 -2.73 -3.56 16.60
CA GLN A 273 -2.25 -3.59 17.99
C GLN A 273 -3.20 -4.30 18.95
N LEU A 274 -3.89 -5.33 18.47
CA LEU A 274 -4.79 -6.13 19.29
C LEU A 274 -3.98 -7.16 20.06
N GLY A 275 -4.25 -7.30 21.35
CA GLY A 275 -3.67 -8.33 22.21
C GLY A 275 -4.07 -9.73 21.74
N SER A 276 -3.29 -10.74 22.15
CA SER A 276 -3.71 -12.13 22.00
C SER A 276 -4.71 -12.47 23.09
N GLN A 277 -5.97 -12.72 22.73
CA GLN A 277 -6.98 -13.18 23.68
C GLN A 277 -6.80 -14.66 24.07
N ALA A 278 -5.90 -15.40 23.39
CA ALA A 278 -5.70 -16.82 23.64
C ALA A 278 -5.21 -17.10 25.07
N GLY A 279 -4.37 -16.24 25.63
CA GLY A 279 -3.90 -16.39 27.01
C GLY A 279 -5.00 -16.16 28.04
N GLU A 280 -5.84 -15.15 27.82
CA GLU A 280 -6.99 -14.84 28.70
C GLU A 280 -8.05 -15.96 28.64
N MET A 281 -8.36 -16.47 27.44
CA MET A 281 -9.28 -17.59 27.27
C MET A 281 -8.72 -18.90 27.84
N GLN A 282 -7.42 -19.17 27.66
CA GLN A 282 -6.79 -20.36 28.24
C GLN A 282 -6.75 -20.31 29.77
N ALA A 283 -6.55 -19.13 30.35
CA ALA A 283 -6.68 -18.92 31.78
C ALA A 283 -8.12 -19.15 32.27
N ALA A 284 -9.14 -18.66 31.53
CA ALA A 284 -10.55 -18.89 31.86
C ALA A 284 -10.92 -20.38 31.80
N MET A 285 -10.57 -21.08 30.70
CA MET A 285 -10.80 -22.53 30.56
C MET A 285 -10.10 -23.34 31.66
N ALA A 286 -8.90 -22.92 32.08
CA ALA A 286 -8.19 -23.59 33.18
C ALA A 286 -8.93 -23.47 34.52
N LEU A 287 -9.66 -22.37 34.75
CA LEU A 287 -10.47 -22.16 35.94
C LEU A 287 -11.81 -22.91 35.87
N GLU A 288 -12.36 -23.15 34.68
CA GLU A 288 -13.59 -23.95 34.47
C GLU A 288 -13.40 -25.42 34.86
N VAL A 289 -12.18 -25.96 34.73
CA VAL A 289 -11.85 -27.33 35.15
C VAL A 289 -11.85 -27.50 36.68
N MET A 290 -11.84 -26.39 37.44
CA MET A 290 -11.89 -26.39 38.90
C MET A 290 -13.30 -26.18 39.48
N ALA A 291 -14.33 -26.03 38.64
CA ALA A 291 -15.74 -25.91 39.01
C ALA A 291 -16.49 -27.24 38.82
#